data_AF-A0A7C9HFH1-F1
#
_entry.id   AF-A0A7C9HFH1-F1
#
_cell.length_a   1.000
_cell.length_b   1.000
_cell.length_c   1.000
_cell.angle_alpha   90.00
_cell.angle_beta   90.00
_cell.angle_gamma   90.00
#
_symmetry.space_group_name_H-M   'P 1'
#
loop_
_entity.id
_entity.type
_entity.pdbx_description
1 polymer ?
#
loop_
_entity_poly.entity_id
_entity_poly.type
_entity_poly.pdbx_seq_one_letter_code
_entity_poly.pdbx_strand_id
1 'polypeptide(L)'
;MGIQHYPYHFVKKVIEPWDGPQGFLLYKYLYSFKSPKSLQTYWVWIEVYRHHFYAVKFHLKTHRDSDKKYNVMTGLDEPRECIYTCMAIMKEIADKDSCASFGFIGANRIDEQEKNTSRFRVYRRYTLTLFGHNEYEHLFNIEKSAYLLVNKKEMEKNPQLITDIVNGFKELYPYFD
;
A
#
# COMPACT_ATOMS: atom_id res chain seq x y z
N MET A 1 4.31 -19.16 10.90
CA MET A 1 3.26 -18.59 11.78
C MET A 1 2.25 -17.88 10.91
N GLY A 2 0.96 -18.23 10.98
CA GLY A 2 -0.09 -17.49 10.28
C GLY A 2 -0.30 -16.14 10.95
N ILE A 3 -0.41 -15.06 10.17
CA ILE A 3 -0.83 -13.76 10.69
C ILE A 3 -2.33 -13.82 10.98
N GLN A 4 -2.74 -13.39 12.17
CA GLN A 4 -4.16 -13.26 12.49
C GLN A 4 -4.70 -12.01 11.81
N HIS A 5 -5.60 -12.17 10.84
CA HIS A 5 -6.22 -11.08 10.10
C HIS A 5 -7.73 -11.28 10.01
N TYR A 6 -8.47 -10.24 9.61
CA TYR A 6 -9.90 -10.37 9.34
C TYR A 6 -10.14 -11.07 8.00
N PRO A 7 -11.26 -11.80 7.86
CA PRO A 7 -11.68 -12.32 6.56
C PRO A 7 -11.89 -11.17 5.57
N TYR A 8 -11.30 -11.29 4.40
CA TYR A 8 -11.39 -10.31 3.33
C TYR A 8 -11.80 -11.01 2.02
N HIS A 9 -12.29 -10.24 1.05
CA HIS A 9 -12.60 -10.74 -0.28
C HIS A 9 -12.27 -9.71 -1.34
N PHE A 10 -12.01 -10.19 -2.56
CA PHE A 10 -11.91 -9.38 -3.74
C PHE A 10 -13.28 -8.84 -4.15
N VAL A 11 -13.38 -7.55 -4.44
CA VAL A 11 -14.62 -6.90 -4.86
C VAL A 11 -14.64 -6.71 -6.38
N LYS A 12 -13.64 -6.01 -6.93
CA LYS A 12 -13.58 -5.72 -8.37
C LYS A 12 -12.19 -5.30 -8.84
N LYS A 13 -11.96 -5.47 -10.14
CA LYS A 13 -10.88 -4.81 -10.90
C LYS A 13 -11.46 -3.56 -11.55
N VAL A 14 -10.78 -2.44 -11.40
CA VAL A 14 -11.14 -1.16 -12.02
C VAL A 14 -10.07 -0.81 -13.04
N ILE A 15 -10.50 -0.65 -14.29
CA ILE A 15 -9.71 -0.15 -15.40
C ILE A 15 -10.29 1.23 -15.70
N GLU A 16 -9.61 2.29 -15.24
CA GLU A 16 -10.02 3.67 -15.51
C GLU A 16 -9.34 4.16 -16.80
N PRO A 17 -10.00 4.98 -17.65
CA PRO A 17 -9.32 5.73 -18.70
C PRO A 17 -8.45 6.80 -18.02
N TRP A 18 -7.12 6.70 -18.16
CA TRP A 18 -6.17 7.39 -17.28
C TRP A 18 -5.93 8.87 -17.63
N ASP A 19 -5.92 9.72 -16.60
CA ASP A 19 -5.35 11.09 -16.57
C ASP A 19 -3.87 11.12 -16.13
N GLY A 20 -3.17 9.97 -16.14
CA GLY A 20 -1.74 9.86 -15.81
C GLY A 20 -0.84 9.78 -17.05
N PRO A 21 0.50 9.99 -16.94
CA PRO A 21 1.44 9.75 -18.03
C PRO A 21 1.19 8.36 -18.59
N GLN A 22 0.92 8.26 -19.91
CA GLN A 22 0.30 7.08 -20.51
C GLN A 22 0.99 5.77 -20.12
N GLY A 23 0.36 5.05 -19.17
CA GLY A 23 0.62 3.65 -18.89
C GLY A 23 1.50 3.30 -17.70
N PHE A 24 1.88 4.21 -16.80
CA PHE A 24 2.61 3.81 -15.57
C PHE A 24 1.69 3.09 -14.56
N LEU A 25 0.53 3.68 -14.23
CA LEU A 25 -0.53 3.03 -13.47
C LEU A 25 -1.45 2.25 -14.42
N LEU A 26 -1.63 0.95 -14.18
CA LEU A 26 -2.26 0.03 -15.11
C LEU A 26 -3.74 -0.22 -14.80
N TYR A 27 -4.04 -0.52 -13.54
CA TYR A 27 -5.40 -0.80 -13.02
C TYR A 27 -5.39 -0.81 -11.49
N LYS A 28 -6.57 -0.91 -10.89
CA LYS A 28 -6.73 -1.00 -9.43
C LYS A 28 -7.54 -2.23 -9.06
N TYR A 29 -7.15 -2.95 -8.01
CA TYR A 29 -8.00 -3.92 -7.35
C TYR A 29 -8.64 -3.31 -6.11
N LEU A 30 -9.90 -3.61 -5.89
CA LEU A 30 -10.60 -3.31 -4.65
C LEU A 30 -10.83 -4.61 -3.88
N TYR A 31 -10.36 -4.64 -2.64
CA TYR A 31 -10.69 -5.64 -1.63
C TYR A 31 -11.53 -5.01 -0.52
N SER A 32 -12.28 -5.85 0.18
CA SER A 32 -13.11 -5.43 1.31
C SER A 32 -13.02 -6.42 2.45
N PHE A 33 -13.01 -5.90 3.68
CA PHE A 33 -13.15 -6.69 4.90
C PHE A 33 -14.05 -5.98 5.90
N LYS A 34 -14.73 -6.76 6.74
CA LYS A 34 -15.56 -6.23 7.83
C LYS A 34 -14.88 -6.56 9.16
N SER A 35 -14.71 -5.56 10.00
CA SER A 35 -14.24 -5.78 11.36
C SER A 35 -15.32 -6.49 12.19
N PRO A 36 -15.02 -7.62 12.85
CA PRO A 36 -15.92 -8.21 13.84
C PRO A 36 -15.97 -7.39 15.13
N LYS A 37 -14.98 -6.53 15.40
CA LYS A 37 -14.90 -5.70 16.61
C LYS A 37 -15.79 -4.46 16.51
N SER A 38 -15.68 -3.69 15.43
CA SER A 38 -16.41 -2.43 15.24
C SER A 38 -17.62 -2.55 14.32
N LEU A 39 -17.76 -3.69 13.64
CA LEU A 39 -18.74 -3.93 12.57
C LEU A 39 -18.59 -3.00 11.36
N GLN A 40 -17.52 -2.21 11.31
CA GLN A 40 -17.23 -1.32 10.19
C GLN A 40 -16.61 -2.08 9.02
N THR A 41 -16.89 -1.60 7.81
CA THR A 41 -16.32 -2.14 6.57
C THR A 41 -15.17 -1.27 6.11
N TYR A 42 -14.06 -1.91 5.77
CA TYR A 42 -12.88 -1.27 5.21
C TYR A 42 -12.75 -1.61 3.73
N TRP A 43 -12.28 -0.65 2.96
CA TRP A 43 -11.85 -0.82 1.59
C TRP A 43 -10.34 -0.78 1.52
N VAL A 44 -9.77 -1.73 0.78
CA VAL A 44 -8.34 -1.79 0.48
C VAL A 44 -8.17 -1.71 -1.03
N TRP A 45 -7.55 -0.63 -1.48
CA TRP A 45 -7.15 -0.42 -2.85
C TRP A 45 -5.73 -0.92 -3.06
N ILE A 46 -5.56 -1.72 -4.10
CA ILE A 46 -4.26 -2.13 -4.62
C ILE A 46 -4.11 -1.48 -5.99
N GLU A 47 -3.29 -0.45 -6.08
CA GLU A 47 -2.95 0.19 -7.35
C GLU A 47 -1.81 -0.60 -7.98
N VAL A 48 -2.01 -1.05 -9.22
CA VAL A 48 -1.06 -1.90 -9.94
C VAL A 48 -0.36 -1.08 -11.01
N TYR A 49 0.95 -0.97 -10.89
CA TYR A 49 1.80 -0.19 -11.75
C TYR A 49 2.65 -1.10 -12.65
N ARG A 50 3.38 -0.49 -13.58
CA ARG A 50 4.46 -1.17 -14.30
C ARG A 50 5.48 -1.79 -13.34
N HIS A 51 6.26 -2.72 -13.86
CA HIS A 51 7.34 -3.40 -13.14
C HIS A 51 6.86 -4.19 -11.91
N HIS A 52 5.66 -4.78 -12.00
CA HIS A 52 5.08 -5.60 -10.92
C HIS A 52 5.03 -4.86 -9.57
N PHE A 53 4.80 -3.55 -9.61
CA PHE A 53 4.74 -2.72 -8.41
C PHE A 53 3.30 -2.49 -7.96
N TYR A 54 3.02 -2.75 -6.68
CA TYR A 54 1.69 -2.70 -6.09
C TYR A 54 1.65 -1.71 -4.92
N ALA A 55 0.91 -0.60 -5.05
CA ALA A 55 0.72 0.33 -3.94
C ALA A 55 -0.55 -0.01 -3.15
N VAL A 56 -0.41 -0.09 -1.83
CA VAL A 56 -1.50 -0.48 -0.91
C VAL A 56 -2.05 0.73 -0.20
N LYS A 57 -3.37 0.94 -0.29
CA LYS A 57 -4.10 2.02 0.38
C LYS A 57 -5.35 1.44 1.04
N PHE A 58 -5.71 1.90 2.23
CA PHE A 58 -6.95 1.47 2.87
C PHE A 58 -7.63 2.58 3.65
N HIS A 59 -8.96 2.51 3.75
CA HIS A 59 -9.78 3.44 4.50
C HIS A 59 -11.13 2.80 4.88
N LEU A 60 -11.89 3.43 5.77
CA LEU A 60 -13.27 3.03 6.04
C LEU A 60 -14.16 3.26 4.82
N LYS A 61 -15.03 2.30 4.50
CA LYS A 61 -16.00 2.40 3.38
C LYS A 61 -16.93 3.60 3.52
N THR A 62 -17.25 4.00 4.75
CA THR A 62 -18.05 5.19 5.05
C THR A 62 -17.34 6.49 4.64
N HIS A 63 -16.00 6.51 4.62
CA HIS A 63 -15.20 7.65 4.21
C HIS A 63 -14.87 7.66 2.71
N ARG A 64 -15.42 6.74 1.91
CA ARG A 64 -15.04 6.56 0.50
C ARG A 64 -15.18 7.82 -0.36
N ASP A 65 -16.09 8.71 -0.01
CA ASP A 65 -16.38 9.94 -0.76
C ASP A 65 -15.63 11.16 -0.18
N SER A 66 -14.85 11.00 0.90
CA SER A 66 -14.07 12.07 1.51
C SER A 66 -12.67 12.19 0.90
N ASP A 67 -12.22 13.41 0.61
CA ASP A 67 -10.83 13.66 0.16
C ASP A 67 -9.80 13.39 1.25
N LYS A 68 -10.20 13.44 2.52
CA LYS A 68 -9.34 13.19 3.69
C LYS A 68 -9.45 11.76 4.22
N LYS A 69 -10.00 10.83 3.44
CA LYS A 69 -10.27 9.44 3.87
C LYS A 69 -9.07 8.69 4.43
N TYR A 70 -7.85 9.03 4.00
CA TYR A 70 -6.60 8.45 4.48
C TYR A 70 -6.01 9.21 5.69
N ASN A 71 -6.41 10.46 5.91
CA ASN A 71 -5.93 11.30 6.99
C ASN A 71 -6.77 11.13 8.27
N VAL A 72 -8.06 10.88 8.13
CA VAL A 72 -9.00 10.72 9.26
C VAL A 72 -8.62 9.51 10.13
N MET A 73 -8.54 9.73 11.44
CA MET A 73 -8.42 8.64 12.43
C MET A 73 -9.80 8.01 12.64
N THR A 74 -9.86 6.67 12.66
CA THR A 74 -11.14 5.97 12.81
C THR A 74 -11.65 5.98 14.25
N GLY A 75 -10.76 6.05 15.25
CA GLY A 75 -11.13 5.96 16.66
C GLY A 75 -11.68 4.58 17.08
N LEU A 76 -11.44 3.53 16.29
CA LEU A 76 -12.01 2.19 16.50
C LEU A 76 -11.05 1.23 17.23
N ASP A 77 -9.86 1.69 17.59
CA ASP A 77 -8.83 0.95 18.33
C ASP A 77 -8.53 -0.46 17.80
N GLU A 78 -8.47 -0.59 16.47
CA GLU A 78 -8.14 -1.85 15.79
C GLU A 78 -7.07 -1.72 14.69
N PRO A 79 -5.97 -0.95 14.93
CA PRO A 79 -4.99 -0.72 13.89
C PRO A 79 -4.26 -2.02 13.48
N ARG A 80 -3.97 -2.91 14.43
CA ARG A 80 -3.15 -4.10 14.21
C ARG A 80 -3.83 -5.07 13.25
N GLU A 81 -5.07 -5.44 13.52
CA GLU A 81 -5.85 -6.40 12.74
C GLU A 81 -6.14 -5.84 11.33
N CYS A 82 -6.42 -4.53 11.22
CA CYS A 82 -6.55 -3.86 9.92
C CYS A 82 -5.25 -3.95 9.10
N ILE A 83 -4.10 -3.63 9.71
CA ILE A 83 -2.79 -3.70 9.06
C ILE A 83 -2.46 -5.14 8.63
N TYR A 84 -2.70 -6.12 9.51
CA TYR A 84 -2.48 -7.53 9.17
C TYR A 84 -3.39 -8.01 8.05
N THR A 85 -4.62 -7.48 7.94
CA THR A 85 -5.51 -7.78 6.81
C THR A 85 -4.96 -7.23 5.51
N CYS A 86 -4.43 -6.00 5.50
CA CYS A 86 -3.71 -5.47 4.34
C CYS A 86 -2.48 -6.34 3.98
N MET A 87 -1.74 -6.83 4.96
CA MET A 87 -0.57 -7.69 4.74
C MET A 87 -0.93 -9.08 4.22
N ALA A 88 -2.07 -9.63 4.64
CA ALA A 88 -2.59 -10.88 4.10
C ALA A 88 -2.93 -10.72 2.61
N ILE A 89 -3.57 -9.60 2.23
CA ILE A 89 -3.82 -9.26 0.82
C ILE A 89 -2.52 -9.12 0.03
N MET A 90 -1.51 -8.42 0.59
CA MET A 90 -0.19 -8.31 -0.04
C MET A 90 0.44 -9.69 -0.27
N LYS A 91 0.36 -10.58 0.72
CA LYS A 91 0.87 -11.95 0.61
C LYS A 91 0.14 -12.73 -0.48
N GLU A 92 -1.19 -12.65 -0.54
CA GLU A 92 -1.96 -13.30 -1.61
C GLU A 92 -1.53 -12.82 -3.01
N ILE A 93 -1.20 -11.53 -3.15
CA ILE A 93 -0.67 -10.99 -4.41
C ILE A 93 0.71 -11.55 -4.71
N ALA A 94 1.62 -11.60 -3.73
CA ALA A 94 2.96 -12.16 -3.91
C ALA A 94 2.93 -13.66 -4.26
N ASP A 95 1.96 -14.40 -3.72
CA ASP A 95 1.75 -15.81 -4.03
C ASP A 95 1.26 -16.01 -5.49
N LYS A 96 0.53 -15.02 -6.05
CA LYS A 96 0.03 -15.01 -7.44
C LYS A 96 1.03 -14.44 -8.44
N ASP A 97 1.86 -13.49 -8.00
CA ASP A 97 2.87 -12.80 -8.78
C ASP A 97 4.20 -12.82 -8.03
N SER A 98 5.05 -13.78 -8.42
CA SER A 98 6.37 -13.98 -7.81
C SER A 98 7.34 -12.82 -8.04
N CYS A 99 6.99 -11.86 -8.92
CA CYS A 99 7.77 -10.65 -9.19
C CYS A 99 7.27 -9.44 -8.37
N ALA A 100 6.20 -9.60 -7.58
CA ALA A 100 5.54 -8.50 -6.91
C ALA A 100 6.49 -7.73 -5.99
N SER A 101 6.53 -6.41 -6.19
CA SER A 101 7.08 -5.40 -5.30
C SER A 101 5.94 -4.55 -4.74
N PHE A 102 6.09 -3.99 -3.55
CA PHE A 102 5.01 -3.26 -2.88
C PHE A 102 5.44 -1.88 -2.41
N GLY A 103 4.47 -1.01 -2.16
CA GLY A 103 4.72 0.20 -1.39
C GLY A 103 3.48 0.79 -0.76
N PHE A 104 3.71 1.74 0.14
CA PHE A 104 2.64 2.50 0.78
C PHE A 104 3.17 3.85 1.26
N ILE A 105 2.23 4.74 1.57
CA ILE A 105 2.51 6.00 2.26
C ILE A 105 1.75 5.97 3.57
N GLY A 106 2.46 6.22 4.66
CA GLY A 106 1.81 6.52 5.93
C GLY A 106 1.25 7.93 5.88
N ALA A 107 0.01 8.09 5.42
CA ALA A 107 -0.64 9.40 5.39
C ALA A 107 -0.62 10.07 6.77
N ASN A 108 -0.38 11.37 6.80
CA ASN A 108 -0.44 12.17 8.02
C ASN A 108 -1.88 12.25 8.55
N ARG A 109 -2.04 12.37 9.86
CA ARG A 109 -3.30 12.78 10.45
C ARG A 109 -3.62 14.23 10.10
N ILE A 110 -4.89 14.61 10.25
CA ILE A 110 -5.26 16.01 10.34
C ILE A 110 -4.45 16.57 11.52
N ASP A 111 -3.68 17.62 11.28
CA ASP A 111 -2.73 18.25 12.24
C ASP A 111 -1.38 17.53 12.47
N GLU A 112 -1.02 16.55 11.63
CA GLU A 112 0.32 15.94 11.62
C GLU A 112 1.08 16.37 10.35
N GLN A 113 2.39 16.57 10.45
CA GLN A 113 3.24 16.84 9.28
C GLN A 113 3.37 15.58 8.41
N GLU A 114 3.62 15.76 7.11
CA GLU A 114 3.79 14.63 6.17
C GLU A 114 5.08 13.85 6.39
N LYS A 115 6.07 14.47 7.03
CA LYS A 115 7.34 13.85 7.40
C LYS A 115 7.19 12.87 8.56
N ASN A 116 7.72 11.67 8.38
CA ASN A 116 7.86 10.63 9.41
C ASN A 116 6.59 10.39 10.24
N THR A 117 5.43 10.21 9.60
CA THR A 117 4.14 10.13 10.29
C THR A 117 4.04 8.94 11.23
N SER A 118 3.11 9.03 12.18
CA SER A 118 2.85 7.93 13.11
C SER A 118 2.39 6.66 12.39
N ARG A 119 1.57 6.79 11.34
CA ARG A 119 1.17 5.66 10.50
C ARG A 119 2.37 5.03 9.80
N PHE A 120 3.25 5.82 9.20
CA PHE A 120 4.45 5.32 8.52
C PHE A 120 5.34 4.51 9.46
N ARG A 121 5.62 5.03 10.67
CA ARG A 121 6.44 4.32 11.67
C ARG A 121 5.83 2.97 12.05
N VAL A 122 4.52 2.91 12.25
CA VAL A 122 3.79 1.69 12.60
C VAL A 122 3.78 0.70 11.44
N TYR A 123 3.40 1.13 10.23
CA TYR A 123 3.29 0.26 9.06
C TYR A 123 4.65 -0.32 8.66
N ARG A 124 5.71 0.50 8.72
CA ARG A 124 7.10 0.06 8.52
C ARG A 124 7.47 -1.09 9.47
N ARG A 125 7.17 -0.95 10.77
CA ARG A 125 7.53 -1.97 11.78
C ARG A 125 6.88 -3.31 11.49
N TYR A 126 5.59 -3.31 11.15
CA TYR A 126 4.86 -4.52 10.82
C TYR A 126 5.33 -5.14 9.50
N THR A 127 5.59 -4.32 8.47
CA THR A 127 6.04 -4.81 7.16
C THR A 127 7.40 -5.51 7.26
N LEU A 128 8.36 -4.94 8.00
CA LEU A 128 9.65 -5.56 8.28
C LEU A 128 9.56 -6.90 9.01
N THR A 129 8.48 -7.13 9.75
CA THR A 129 8.28 -8.38 10.51
C THR A 129 7.76 -9.50 9.61
N LEU A 130 6.98 -9.16 8.57
CA LEU A 130 6.32 -10.14 7.70
C LEU A 130 7.04 -10.40 6.39
N PHE A 131 7.57 -9.34 5.79
CA PHE A 131 8.38 -9.42 4.59
C PHE A 131 9.82 -9.24 5.05
N GLY A 132 10.57 -10.34 5.08
CA GLY A 132 11.94 -10.34 5.57
C GLY A 132 12.94 -9.90 4.49
N HIS A 133 14.14 -9.55 4.95
CA HIS A 133 15.25 -9.11 4.09
C HIS A 133 15.78 -10.17 3.11
N ASN A 134 15.30 -11.42 3.17
CA ASN A 134 15.78 -12.49 2.30
C ASN A 134 15.28 -12.30 0.86
N GLU A 135 14.01 -11.96 0.70
CA GLU A 135 13.35 -11.86 -0.62
C GLU A 135 13.20 -10.42 -1.08
N TYR A 136 13.17 -9.49 -0.13
CA TYR A 136 12.84 -8.09 -0.39
C TYR A 136 13.91 -7.13 0.12
N GLU A 137 14.13 -6.08 -0.67
CA GLU A 137 14.87 -4.89 -0.27
C GLU A 137 13.90 -3.85 0.26
N HIS A 138 14.27 -3.21 1.38
CA HIS A 138 13.37 -2.33 2.12
C HIS A 138 13.88 -0.89 2.07
N LEU A 139 13.20 -0.05 1.30
CA LEU A 139 13.59 1.34 1.07
C LEU A 139 12.55 2.29 1.70
N PHE A 140 13.01 3.45 2.15
CA PHE A 140 12.15 4.43 2.80
C PHE A 140 12.55 5.85 2.44
N ASN A 141 11.53 6.69 2.23
CA ASN A 141 11.67 8.14 2.16
C ASN A 141 10.93 8.74 3.36
N ILE A 142 11.71 9.18 4.36
CA ILE A 142 11.18 9.70 5.63
C ILE A 142 10.44 11.04 5.41
N GLU A 143 10.91 11.87 4.49
CA GLU A 143 10.30 13.18 4.20
C GLU A 143 8.88 13.03 3.66
N LYS A 144 8.64 12.01 2.84
CA LYS A 144 7.32 11.72 2.25
C LYS A 144 6.56 10.61 2.97
N SER A 145 7.08 10.09 4.09
CA SER A 145 6.50 8.94 4.81
C SER A 145 6.20 7.72 3.91
N ALA A 146 7.05 7.52 2.91
CA ALA A 146 6.89 6.50 1.88
C ALA A 146 7.79 5.29 2.14
N TYR A 147 7.25 4.11 1.84
CA TYR A 147 7.92 2.83 2.01
C TYR A 147 7.84 2.02 0.73
N LEU A 148 8.95 1.44 0.31
CA LEU A 148 9.02 0.50 -0.81
C LEU A 148 9.60 -0.83 -0.32
N LEU A 149 8.99 -1.90 -0.82
CA LEU A 149 9.38 -3.28 -0.62
C LEU A 149 9.66 -3.87 -2.00
N VAL A 150 10.91 -3.88 -2.42
CA VAL A 150 11.29 -4.22 -3.80
C VAL A 150 11.79 -5.66 -3.85
N ASN A 151 11.25 -6.46 -4.77
CA ASN A 151 11.66 -7.84 -4.95
C ASN A 151 13.12 -7.91 -5.43
N LYS A 152 13.99 -8.57 -4.67
CA LYS A 152 15.42 -8.62 -4.98
C LYS A 152 15.73 -9.29 -6.31
N LYS A 153 14.95 -10.30 -6.70
CA LYS A 153 15.10 -10.98 -7.99
C LYS A 153 14.84 -10.03 -9.16
N GLU A 154 13.89 -9.11 -9.01
CA GLU A 154 13.59 -8.12 -10.03
C GLU A 154 14.64 -7.00 -10.06
N MET A 155 15.20 -6.63 -8.90
CA MET A 155 16.33 -5.70 -8.84
C MET A 155 17.60 -6.25 -9.51
N GLU A 156 17.87 -7.55 -9.34
CA GLU A 156 19.01 -8.21 -9.99
C GLU A 156 18.87 -8.23 -11.52
N LYS A 157 17.63 -8.39 -12.02
CA LYS A 157 17.33 -8.36 -13.46
C LYS A 157 17.36 -6.95 -14.05
N ASN A 158 16.88 -5.96 -13.30
CA ASN A 158 16.87 -4.56 -13.70
C ASN A 158 17.48 -3.67 -12.61
N PRO A 159 18.79 -3.33 -12.73
CA PRO A 159 19.45 -2.42 -11.79
C PRO A 159 18.82 -1.01 -11.71
N GLN A 160 18.05 -0.59 -12.72
CA GLN A 160 17.35 0.70 -12.74
C GLN A 160 15.91 0.63 -12.19
N LEU A 161 15.45 -0.54 -11.72
CA LEU A 161 14.07 -0.76 -11.29
C LEU A 161 13.57 0.29 -10.29
N ILE A 162 14.39 0.62 -9.27
CA ILE A 162 14.01 1.62 -8.27
C ILE A 162 13.88 3.01 -8.92
N THR A 163 14.82 3.38 -9.79
CA THR A 163 14.80 4.64 -10.54
C THR A 163 13.56 4.72 -11.42
N ASP A 164 13.22 3.66 -12.14
CA ASP A 164 12.05 3.57 -13.01
C ASP A 164 10.74 3.76 -12.22
N ILE A 165 10.63 3.08 -11.07
CA ILE A 165 9.47 3.20 -10.17
C ILE A 165 9.36 4.64 -9.64
N VAL A 166 10.45 5.21 -9.15
CA VAL A 166 10.45 6.57 -8.58
C VAL A 166 10.12 7.62 -9.63
N ASN A 167 10.69 7.52 -10.83
CA ASN A 167 10.40 8.44 -11.94
C ASN A 167 8.93 8.33 -12.37
N GLY A 168 8.40 7.11 -12.49
CA GLY A 168 6.98 6.91 -12.78
C GLY A 168 6.06 7.54 -11.75
N PHE A 169 6.43 7.48 -10.46
CA PHE A 169 5.69 8.18 -9.40
C PHE A 169 5.80 9.70 -9.48
N LYS A 170 6.97 10.25 -9.79
CA LYS A 170 7.17 11.71 -9.95
C LYS A 170 6.37 12.25 -11.13
N GLU A 171 6.37 11.54 -12.26
CA GLU A 171 5.58 11.93 -13.44
C GLU A 171 4.07 11.85 -13.17
N LEU A 172 3.61 10.79 -12.51
CA LEU A 172 2.19 10.59 -12.20
C LEU A 172 1.70 11.52 -11.09
N TYR A 173 2.58 11.86 -10.15
CA TYR A 173 2.27 12.67 -8.98
C TYR A 173 3.37 13.73 -8.78
N PRO A 174 3.30 14.87 -9.49
CA PRO A 174 4.34 15.90 -9.44
C PRO A 174 4.63 16.47 -8.05
N TYR A 175 3.73 16.28 -7.08
CA TYR A 175 3.95 16.68 -5.67
C TYR A 175 4.93 15.77 -4.90
N PHE A 176 5.41 14.68 -5.52
CA PHE A 176 6.46 13.83 -4.94
C PHE A 176 7.87 14.39 -5.08
N ASP A 177 8.08 15.40 -5.92
CA ASP A 177 9.34 16.14 -5.96
C ASP A 177 9.59 16.95 -4.67
#